data_AF-A0A2E9L8R4-F1
#
_entry.id   AF-A0A2E9L8R4-F1
#
_cell.length_a   1.000
_cell.length_b   1.000
_cell.length_c   1.000
_cell.angle_alpha   90.00
_cell.angle_beta   90.00
_cell.angle_gamma   90.00
#
_symmetry.space_group_name_H-M   'P 1'
#
loop_
_entity.id
_entity.type
_entity.pdbx_description
1 polymer ?
#
loop_
_entity_poly.entity_id
_entity_poly.type
_entity_poly.pdbx_seq_one_letter_code
_entity_poly.pdbx_strand_id
1 'polypeptide(L)'
;MPEMDVASATETIIFFVFATITILGALGLIYAQRVAHSMLSLIFCFMAVSGIFILMGAEFLAAIQILVYLASVGLVVLFGIMLTRRQIQEEDFE
;
A
#
# COMPACT_ATOMS: atom_id res chain seq x y z
N MET A 1 34.14 -6.43 -16.63
CA MET A 1 33.63 -5.85 -15.36
C MET A 1 34.66 -4.82 -14.94
N PRO A 2 34.38 -3.51 -15.00
CA PRO A 2 33.31 -2.86 -14.22
C PRO A 2 32.70 -1.59 -14.87
N GLU A 3 31.43 -1.63 -15.27
CA GLU A 3 30.59 -0.44 -15.43
C GLU A 3 29.18 -0.85 -14.96
N MET A 4 29.03 -1.12 -13.66
CA MET A 4 27.73 -0.83 -13.08
C MET A 4 27.67 0.68 -13.05
N ASP A 5 26.99 1.25 -14.05
CA ASP A 5 26.64 2.65 -14.06
C ASP A 5 26.05 2.99 -12.68
N VAL A 6 26.69 3.91 -11.97
CA VAL A 6 26.31 4.27 -10.59
C VAL A 6 24.84 4.68 -10.50
N ALA A 7 24.26 5.15 -11.61
CA ALA A 7 22.83 5.38 -11.72
C ALA A 7 22.01 4.08 -11.61
N SER A 8 22.34 3.03 -12.36
CA SER A 8 21.66 1.73 -12.28
C SER A 8 21.74 1.06 -10.91
N ALA A 9 22.89 1.22 -10.22
CA ALA A 9 23.07 0.71 -8.86
C ALA A 9 22.18 1.47 -7.87
N THR A 10 22.05 2.79 -8.05
CA THR A 10 21.18 3.65 -7.23
C THR A 10 19.71 3.29 -7.42
N GLU A 11 19.26 3.11 -8.67
CA GLU A 11 17.89 2.67 -8.98
C GLU A 11 17.57 1.32 -8.34
N THR A 12 18.49 0.36 -8.41
CA THR A 12 18.31 -0.97 -7.81
C THR A 12 18.16 -0.88 -6.28
N ILE A 13 18.97 -0.05 -5.62
CA ILE A 13 18.88 0.16 -4.17
C ILE A 13 17.53 0.79 -3.81
N ILE A 14 17.11 1.83 -4.53
CA ILE A 14 15.83 2.50 -4.32
C ILE A 14 14.66 1.51 -4.52
N PHE A 15 14.73 0.67 -5.56
CA PHE A 15 13.76 -0.39 -5.79
C PHE A 15 13.64 -1.34 -4.59
N PHE A 16 14.76 -1.85 -4.08
CA PHE A 16 14.73 -2.76 -2.93
C PHE A 16 14.18 -2.11 -1.66
N VAL A 17 14.46 -0.82 -1.44
CA VAL A 17 13.87 -0.06 -0.33
C VAL A 17 12.37 0.01 -0.46
N PHE A 18 11.84 0.44 -1.62
CA PHE A 18 10.40 0.52 -1.84
C PHE A 18 9.74 -0.87 -1.78
N ALA A 19 10.33 -1.88 -2.40
CA ALA A 19 9.82 -3.25 -2.38
C ALA A 19 9.72 -3.80 -0.95
N THR A 20 10.74 -3.56 -0.12
CA THR A 20 10.71 -3.96 1.29
C THR A 20 9.61 -3.24 2.06
N ILE A 21 9.44 -1.93 1.84
CA ILE A 21 8.35 -1.14 2.46
C ILE A 21 6.98 -1.66 2.03
N THR A 22 6.80 -1.98 0.73
CA THR A 22 5.56 -2.57 0.21
C THR A 22 5.23 -3.89 0.91
N ILE A 23 6.21 -4.79 1.03
CA ILE A 23 6.03 -6.09 1.71
C ILE A 23 5.71 -5.88 3.19
N LEU A 24 6.45 -5.03 3.90
CA LEU A 24 6.20 -4.74 5.31
C LEU A 24 4.83 -4.10 5.53
N GLY A 25 4.39 -3.20 4.64
CA GLY A 25 3.06 -2.61 4.69
C GLY A 25 1.95 -3.64 4.45
N ALA A 26 2.16 -4.58 3.52
CA ALA A 26 1.23 -5.68 3.27
C ALA A 26 1.14 -6.65 4.46
N LEU A 27 2.27 -6.97 5.10
CA LEU A 27 2.27 -7.76 6.33
C LEU A 27 1.60 -7.01 7.48
N GLY A 28 1.88 -5.71 7.64
CA GLY A 28 1.26 -4.85 8.65
C GLY A 28 -0.26 -4.76 8.50
N LEU A 29 -0.77 -4.73 7.26
CA LEU A 29 -2.20 -4.80 6.96
C LEU A 29 -2.84 -6.08 7.55
N ILE A 30 -2.21 -7.24 7.34
CA ILE A 30 -2.73 -8.55 7.74
C ILE A 30 -2.62 -8.76 9.25
N TYR A 31 -1.50 -8.37 9.86
CA TYR A 31 -1.25 -8.61 11.28
C TYR A 31 -1.90 -7.58 12.21
N ALA A 32 -2.35 -6.43 11.69
CA ALA A 32 -2.98 -5.41 12.51
C ALA A 32 -4.35 -5.85 13.05
N GLN A 33 -4.50 -5.82 14.37
CA GLN A 33 -5.74 -6.20 15.07
C GLN A 33 -6.82 -5.11 15.02
N ARG A 34 -6.43 -3.88 14.69
CA ARG A 34 -7.32 -2.72 14.63
C ARG A 34 -7.40 -2.27 13.17
N VAL A 35 -8.62 -2.16 12.67
CA VAL A 35 -8.97 -1.70 11.32
C VAL A 35 -8.21 -0.41 10.94
N ALA A 36 -8.15 0.57 11.86
CA ALA A 36 -7.40 1.81 11.63
C ALA A 36 -5.89 1.61 11.37
N HIS A 37 -5.24 0.68 12.09
CA HIS A 37 -3.82 0.38 11.91
C HIS A 37 -3.57 -0.42 10.63
N SER A 38 -4.49 -1.34 10.30
CA SER A 38 -4.47 -2.08 9.03
C SER A 38 -4.50 -1.11 7.85
N MET A 39 -5.34 -0.07 7.94
CA MET A 39 -5.48 0.93 6.87
C MET A 39 -4.29 1.86 6.76
N LEU A 40 -3.71 2.30 7.88
CA LEU A 40 -2.47 3.06 7.83
C LEU A 40 -1.35 2.25 7.13
N SER A 41 -1.25 0.95 7.43
CA SER A 41 -0.29 0.05 6.76
C SER A 41 -0.60 -0.10 5.26
N LEU A 42 -1.87 -0.15 4.87
CA LEU A 42 -2.28 -0.17 3.47
C LEU A 42 -1.86 1.09 2.71
N ILE A 43 -2.04 2.26 3.33
CA ILE A 43 -1.65 3.56 2.76
C ILE A 43 -0.14 3.58 2.47
N PHE A 44 0.67 3.15 3.43
CA PHE A 44 2.12 3.01 3.24
C PHE A 44 2.48 2.03 2.11
N CYS A 45 1.79 0.89 2.05
CA CYS A 45 1.98 -0.10 1.00
C CYS A 45 1.71 0.50 -0.40
N PHE A 46 0.57 1.15 -0.60
CA PHE A 46 0.21 1.75 -1.89
C PHE A 46 1.06 2.96 -2.27
N MET A 47 1.52 3.76 -1.30
CA MET A 47 2.50 4.81 -1.58
C MET A 47 3.84 4.22 -2.06
N ALA A 48 4.31 3.14 -1.44
CA ALA A 48 5.54 2.48 -1.88
C ALA A 48 5.40 1.88 -3.29
N VAL A 49 4.24 1.28 -3.62
CA VAL A 49 3.94 0.80 -4.98
C VAL A 49 3.93 1.96 -6.00
N SER A 50 3.36 3.11 -5.64
CA SER A 50 3.41 4.30 -6.50
C SER A 50 4.86 4.75 -6.74
N GLY A 51 5.73 4.67 -5.75
CA GLY A 51 7.17 4.95 -5.89
C GLY A 51 7.85 4.00 -6.87
N ILE A 52 7.49 2.72 -6.86
CA ILE A 52 8.00 1.73 -7.83
C ILE A 52 7.55 2.08 -9.25
N PHE A 53 6.29 2.51 -9.44
CA PHE A 53 5.83 2.95 -10.76
C PHE A 53 6.56 4.18 -11.27
N ILE A 54 6.89 5.14 -10.41
CA ILE A 54 7.73 6.29 -10.79
C ILE A 54 9.12 5.83 -11.21
N LEU A 55 9.73 4.90 -10.46
CA LEU A 55 11.05 4.35 -10.78
C LEU A 55 11.07 3.62 -12.13
N MET A 56 9.95 3.01 -12.53
CA MET A 56 9.78 2.37 -13.84
C MET A 56 9.45 3.36 -14.98
N GLY A 57 9.37 4.67 -14.70
CA GLY A 57 8.96 5.69 -15.67
C GLY A 57 7.45 5.69 -15.98
N ALA A 58 6.64 5.01 -15.17
CA ALA A 58 5.20 4.88 -15.34
C ALA A 58 4.42 5.94 -14.53
N GLU A 59 4.67 7.22 -14.82
CA GLU A 59 4.13 8.35 -14.04
C GLU A 59 2.61 8.41 -14.01
N PHE A 60 1.96 8.14 -15.14
CA PHE A 60 0.49 8.12 -15.23
C PHE A 60 -0.10 7.00 -14.36
N LEU A 61 0.54 5.82 -14.36
CA LEU A 61 0.10 4.69 -13.54
C LEU A 61 0.32 4.96 -12.05
N ALA A 62 1.43 5.61 -11.69
CA ALA A 62 1.68 6.09 -10.33
C ALA A 62 0.58 7.06 -9.86
N ALA A 63 0.21 8.02 -10.69
CA ALA A 63 -0.89 8.94 -10.38
C ALA A 63 -2.22 8.20 -10.18
N ILE A 64 -2.55 7.25 -11.06
CA ILE A 64 -3.74 6.39 -10.91
C ILE A 64 -3.68 5.57 -9.62
N GLN A 65 -2.52 5.04 -9.23
CA GLN A 65 -2.34 4.27 -8.00
C GLN A 65 -2.78 5.08 -6.77
N ILE A 66 -2.42 6.36 -6.73
CA ILE A 66 -2.81 7.26 -5.64
C ILE A 66 -4.28 7.67 -5.76
N LEU A 67 -4.73 8.10 -6.93
CA LEU A 67 -6.09 8.63 -7.11
C LEU A 67 -7.17 7.54 -6.97
N VAL A 68 -6.92 6.35 -7.51
CA VAL A 68 -7.91 5.27 -7.58
C VAL A 68 -7.74 4.30 -6.41
N TYR A 69 -6.55 3.72 -6.21
CA TYR A 69 -6.42 2.70 -5.16
C TYR A 69 -6.34 3.30 -3.76
N LEU A 70 -5.52 4.33 -3.56
CA LEU A 70 -5.36 4.93 -2.23
C LEU A 70 -6.59 5.73 -1.81
N ALA A 71 -7.10 6.61 -2.67
CA ALA A 71 -8.21 7.50 -2.31
C ALA A 71 -9.61 6.91 -2.57
N SER A 72 -9.84 6.26 -3.71
CA SER A 72 -11.21 5.85 -4.10
C SER A 72 -11.56 4.45 -3.57
N VAL A 73 -10.89 3.43 -4.08
CA VAL A 73 -11.14 2.01 -3.73
C VAL A 73 -10.82 1.78 -2.26
N GLY A 74 -9.70 2.32 -1.77
CA GLY A 74 -9.29 2.21 -0.37
C GLY A 74 -10.36 2.70 0.61
N LEU A 75 -10.91 3.90 0.40
CA LEU A 75 -11.98 4.46 1.24
C LEU A 75 -13.30 3.66 1.14
N VAL A 76 -13.66 3.17 -0.05
CA VAL A 76 -14.87 2.34 -0.22
C VAL A 76 -14.75 1.03 0.56
N VAL A 77 -13.62 0.34 0.45
CA VAL A 77 -13.34 -0.88 1.23
C VAL A 77 -13.36 -0.57 2.73
N LEU A 78 -12.81 0.59 3.13
CA LEU A 78 -12.83 1.13 4.48
C LEU A 78 -14.25 1.20 5.05
N PHE A 79 -15.15 1.87 4.32
CA PHE A 79 -16.55 2.00 4.70
C PHE A 79 -17.23 0.63 4.77
N GLY A 80 -16.98 -0.25 3.81
CA GLY A 80 -17.50 -1.61 3.83
C GLY A 80 -17.12 -2.38 5.09
N ILE A 81 -15.82 -2.40 5.44
CA ILE A 81 -15.32 -3.10 6.64
C ILE A 81 -15.94 -2.51 7.92
N MET A 82 -16.03 -1.17 8.02
CA MET A 82 -16.59 -0.52 9.20
C MET A 82 -18.08 -0.83 9.39
N LEU A 83 -18.86 -0.86 8.30
CA LEU A 83 -20.29 -1.19 8.35
C LEU A 83 -20.51 -2.66 8.73
N THR A 84 -19.79 -3.60 8.13
CA THR A 84 -19.94 -5.03 8.43
C THR A 84 -19.53 -5.36 9.87
N ARG A 85 -18.47 -4.72 10.40
CA ARG A 85 -18.02 -4.98 11.78
C ARG A 85 -19.07 -4.62 12.82
N ARG A 86 -19.89 -3.60 12.56
CA ARG A 86 -20.95 -3.19 13.49
C ARG A 86 -22.10 -4.20 13.54
N GLN A 87 -22.47 -4.80 12.40
CA GLN A 87 -23.60 -5.73 12.33
C GLN A 87 -23.35 -7.04 13.08
N ILE A 88 -22.14 -7.60 12.97
CA ILE A 88 -21.78 -8.84 13.71
C ILE A 88 -21.88 -8.64 15.22
N GLN A 89 -21.62 -7.43 15.72
CA GLN A 89 -21.67 -7.13 17.14
C GLN A 89 -23.09 -6.91 17.66
N GLU A 90 -24.07 -6.63 16.80
CA GLU A 90 -25.47 -6.38 17.19
C GLU A 90 -26.30 -7.69 17.20
N GLU A 91 -25.99 -8.69 16.37
CA GLU A 91 -26.71 -9.98 16.35
C GLU A 91 -26.42 -10.91 17.55
N ASP A 92 -25.31 -10.72 18.26
CA ASP A 92 -24.97 -11.51 19.46
C ASP A 92 -25.75 -11.09 20.73
N PHE A 93 -26.57 -10.03 20.66
CA PHE A 93 -27.31 -9.48 21.81
C PHE A 93 -28.84 -9.65 21.73
N GLU A 94 -29.38 -10.38 20.74
CA GLU A 94 -30.79 -10.83 20.71
C GLU A 94 -30.94 -12.31 21.11
#